data_AF-A0A8X7VBV9-F1
#
_entry.id   AF-A0A8X7VBV9-F1
#
_cell.length_a   1.000
_cell.length_b   1.000
_cell.length_c   1.000
_cell.angle_alpha   90.00
_cell.angle_beta   90.00
_cell.angle_gamma   90.00
#
_symmetry.space_group_name_H-M   'P 1'
#
loop_
_entity.id
_entity.type
_entity.pdbx_description
1 polymer ?
#
loop_
_entity_poly.entity_id
_entity_poly.type
_entity_poly.pdbx_seq_one_letter_code
_entity_poly.pdbx_strand_id
1 'polypeptide(L)'
;MASYSPGFVDLSGYQSIDLDSPDLPAFSSHSSEASTKVDQEESKHTELKTVLEMKDKLNKHKLLEKFLEKPDPLSEIEMSLKLKLMSEMLLG
;
A
#
# COMPACT_ATOMS: atom_id res chain seq x y z
N MET A 1 -14.82 -13.96 41.75
CA MET A 1 -14.67 -13.36 40.40
C MET A 1 -15.67 -12.23 40.32
N ALA A 2 -15.24 -10.97 40.37
CA ALA A 2 -16.13 -9.82 40.21
C ALA A 2 -16.20 -9.48 38.71
N SER A 3 -17.39 -9.49 38.12
CA SER A 3 -17.62 -9.09 36.73
C SER A 3 -17.53 -7.58 36.60
N TYR A 4 -16.53 -7.09 35.88
CA TYR A 4 -16.44 -5.68 35.50
C TYR A 4 -17.47 -5.40 34.40
N SER A 5 -18.50 -4.62 34.71
CA SER A 5 -19.41 -4.04 33.72
C SER A 5 -18.96 -2.61 33.47
N PRO A 6 -18.51 -2.23 32.25
CA PRO A 6 -18.19 -0.83 31.97
C PRO A 6 -19.52 -0.05 32.00
N GLY A 7 -19.69 0.82 32.99
CA GLY A 7 -20.84 1.72 33.06
C GLY A 7 -20.79 2.75 31.92
N PHE A 8 -21.94 3.26 31.51
CA PHE A 8 -22.01 4.42 30.63
C PHE A 8 -21.71 5.69 31.46
N VAL A 9 -20.79 6.53 30.99
CA VAL A 9 -20.43 7.79 31.64
C VAL A 9 -21.48 8.84 31.29
N ASP A 10 -22.12 9.44 32.30
CA ASP A 10 -23.04 10.56 32.11
C ASP A 10 -22.24 11.83 31.82
N LEU A 11 -22.44 12.38 30.61
CA LEU A 11 -21.77 13.59 30.15
C LEU A 11 -22.58 14.87 30.43
N SER A 12 -23.67 14.79 31.20
CA SER A 12 -24.54 15.92 31.51
C SER A 12 -23.86 17.06 32.28
N GLY A 13 -22.70 16.82 32.91
CA GLY A 13 -21.92 17.79 33.67
C GLY A 13 -20.74 18.43 32.95
N TYR A 14 -20.55 18.16 31.65
CA TYR A 14 -19.40 18.70 30.91
C TYR A 14 -19.68 20.15 30.51
N GLN A 15 -18.99 21.08 31.16
CA GLN A 15 -18.98 22.48 30.79
C GLN A 15 -18.05 22.67 29.58
N SER A 16 -18.53 23.36 28.55
CA SER A 16 -17.75 23.66 27.34
C SER A 16 -16.37 24.21 27.71
N ILE A 17 -15.33 23.69 27.05
CA ILE A 17 -13.96 24.13 27.29
C ILE A 17 -13.85 25.63 26.98
N ASP A 18 -13.44 26.41 27.97
CA ASP A 18 -13.19 27.83 27.80
C ASP A 18 -11.78 28.01 27.25
N LEU A 19 -11.69 28.33 25.95
CA LEU A 19 -10.43 28.37 25.20
C LEU A 19 -9.45 29.45 25.68
N ASP A 20 -9.91 30.40 26.50
CA ASP A 20 -9.12 31.51 27.06
C ASP A 20 -8.60 31.24 28.49
N SER A 21 -8.85 30.06 29.05
CA SER A 21 -8.33 29.72 30.38
C SER A 21 -6.83 29.40 30.32
N PRO A 22 -5.96 30.02 31.13
CA PRO A 22 -4.52 29.78 31.10
C PRO A 22 -4.10 28.40 31.63
N ASP A 23 -5.05 27.63 32.17
CA ASP A 23 -4.84 26.31 32.77
C ASP A 23 -5.46 25.20 31.90
N LEU A 24 -5.23 25.28 30.58
CA LEU A 24 -5.54 24.16 29.69
C LEU A 24 -4.64 22.98 30.06
N PRO A 25 -5.17 21.75 30.15
CA PRO A 25 -4.31 20.58 30.23
C PRO A 25 -3.44 20.57 28.97
N ALA A 26 -2.13 20.78 29.15
CA ALA A 26 -1.18 20.55 28.09
C ALA A 26 -1.31 19.08 27.70
N PHE A 27 -1.97 18.81 26.58
CA PHE A 27 -1.84 17.52 25.91
C PHE A 27 -0.40 17.43 25.44
N SER A 28 0.49 17.03 26.36
CA SER A 28 1.85 16.68 26.05
C SER A 28 1.77 15.43 25.19
N SER A 29 1.74 15.64 23.88
CA SER A 29 2.08 14.62 22.90
C SER A 29 3.52 14.23 23.15
N HIS A 30 3.74 13.35 24.12
CA HIS A 30 4.98 12.61 24.27
C HIS A 30 5.09 11.63 23.10
N SER A 31 5.36 12.15 21.90
CA SER A 31 6.06 11.38 20.88
C SER A 31 7.55 11.43 21.24
N SER A 32 7.91 10.68 22.27
CA SER A 32 9.30 10.27 22.48
C SER A 32 9.43 8.87 21.94
N GLU A 33 9.80 8.74 20.68
CA GLU A 33 10.43 7.53 20.16
C GLU A 33 11.03 7.77 18.75
N ALA A 34 12.36 7.88 18.73
CA ALA A 34 13.23 7.45 17.64
C ALA A 34 13.01 8.07 16.25
N SER A 35 13.84 9.05 15.93
CA SER A 35 14.26 9.42 14.58
C SER A 35 15.04 8.26 13.91
N THR A 36 14.37 7.14 13.60
CA THR A 36 14.88 6.04 12.74
C THR A 36 13.78 5.24 12.02
N LYS A 37 12.50 5.64 12.08
CA LYS A 37 11.37 4.84 11.53
C LYS A 37 10.91 5.26 10.12
N VAL A 38 11.30 6.45 9.64
CA VAL A 38 10.80 7.01 8.36
C VAL A 38 11.50 6.34 7.16
N ASP A 39 12.82 6.14 7.25
CA ASP A 39 13.61 5.50 6.19
C ASP A 39 13.27 4.02 5.99
N GLN A 40 12.82 3.33 7.05
CA GLN A 40 12.54 1.89 7.00
C GLN A 40 11.21 1.58 6.30
N GLU A 41 10.20 2.44 6.41
CA GLU A 41 8.93 2.26 5.70
C GLU A 41 9.05 2.71 4.23
N GLU A 42 9.78 3.80 3.94
CA GLU A 42 10.07 4.19 2.55
C GLU A 42 10.91 3.13 1.81
N SER A 43 11.92 2.55 2.47
CA SER A 43 12.73 1.48 1.87
C SER A 43 11.96 0.19 1.59
N LYS A 44 11.01 -0.20 2.45
CA LYS A 44 10.11 -1.33 2.17
C LYS A 44 9.18 -0.99 1.01
N HIS A 45 8.67 0.24 0.94
CA HIS A 45 7.81 0.66 -0.15
C HIS A 45 8.54 0.65 -1.50
N THR A 46 9.80 1.11 -1.54
CA THR A 46 10.62 1.03 -2.75
C THR A 46 10.93 -0.42 -3.13
N GLU A 47 11.27 -1.28 -2.17
CA GLU A 47 11.52 -2.71 -2.42
C GLU A 47 10.27 -3.41 -2.98
N LEU A 48 9.10 -3.21 -2.36
CA LEU A 48 7.84 -3.79 -2.84
C LEU A 48 7.47 -3.29 -4.24
N LYS A 49 7.69 -2.00 -4.52
CA LYS A 49 7.47 -1.43 -5.84
C LYS A 49 8.37 -2.10 -6.89
N THR A 50 9.66 -2.26 -6.59
CA THR A 50 10.60 -2.96 -7.48
C THR A 50 10.19 -4.42 -7.71
N VAL A 51 9.80 -5.14 -6.66
CA VAL A 51 9.33 -6.54 -6.78
C VAL A 51 8.08 -6.63 -7.67
N LEU A 52 7.15 -5.68 -7.54
CA LEU A 52 5.95 -5.65 -8.37
C LEU A 52 6.29 -5.39 -9.85
N GLU A 53 7.18 -4.44 -10.13
CA GLU A 53 7.67 -4.15 -11.48
C GLU A 53 8.38 -5.37 -12.11
N MET A 54 9.22 -6.06 -11.32
CA MET A 54 9.90 -7.29 -11.77
C MET A 54 8.91 -8.43 -12.02
N LYS A 55 7.87 -8.56 -11.17
CA LYS A 55 6.80 -9.55 -11.36
C LYS A 55 6.04 -9.31 -12.65
N ASP A 56 5.69 -8.06 -12.95
CA ASP A 56 4.99 -7.69 -14.19
C ASP A 56 5.83 -8.04 -15.42
N LYS A 57 7.10 -7.62 -15.44
CA LYS A 57 8.06 -7.97 -16.50
C LYS A 57 8.16 -9.48 -16.70
N LEU A 58 8.32 -10.25 -15.62
CA LEU A 58 8.40 -11.71 -15.68
C LEU A 58 7.11 -12.34 -16.25
N ASN A 59 5.94 -11.83 -15.86
CA ASN A 59 4.67 -12.34 -16.36
C ASN A 59 4.52 -12.08 -17.87
N LYS A 60 4.92 -10.89 -18.35
CA LYS A 60 4.94 -10.56 -19.78
C LYS A 60 5.87 -11.49 -20.56
N HIS A 61 7.07 -11.75 -20.05
CA HIS A 61 8.00 -12.73 -20.64
C HIS A 61 7.40 -14.13 -20.73
N LYS A 62 6.79 -14.64 -19.66
CA LYS A 62 6.14 -15.96 -19.65
C LYS A 62 4.98 -16.06 -20.65
N LEU A 63 4.19 -14.99 -20.78
CA LEU A 63 3.12 -14.95 -21.76
C LEU A 63 3.67 -14.98 -23.19
N LEU A 64 4.77 -14.27 -23.44
CA LEU A 64 5.44 -14.27 -24.74
C LEU A 64 6.00 -15.65 -25.10
N GLU A 65 6.62 -16.36 -24.14
CA GLU A 65 7.06 -17.76 -24.32
C GLU A 65 5.91 -18.66 -24.81
N LYS A 66 4.73 -18.54 -24.20
CA LYS A 66 3.56 -19.33 -24.62
C LYS A 66 3.10 -19.04 -26.05
N PHE A 67 3.33 -17.83 -26.56
CA PHE A 67 3.07 -17.50 -27.98
C PHE A 67 4.15 -18.05 -28.92
N LEU A 68 5.35 -18.36 -28.42
CA LEU A 68 6.45 -18.93 -29.18
C LEU A 68 6.41 -20.46 -29.20
N GLU A 69 5.90 -21.08 -28.15
CA GLU A 69 5.78 -22.54 -28.02
C GLU A 69 4.65 -23.15 -28.87
N LYS A 70 3.67 -22.34 -29.30
CA LYS A 70 2.55 -22.83 -30.10
C LYS A 70 3.03 -23.28 -31.50
N PRO A 71 2.81 -24.54 -31.89
CA PRO A 71 3.01 -24.98 -33.27
C PRO A 71 1.86 -24.47 -34.16
N ASP A 72 2.14 -24.30 -35.46
CA ASP A 72 1.24 -23.75 -36.51
C ASP A 72 0.97 -22.23 -36.43
N PRO A 73 0.60 -21.56 -37.55
CA PRO A 73 0.52 -20.11 -37.57
C PRO A 73 -0.54 -19.61 -36.60
N LEU A 74 -0.13 -18.69 -35.72
CA LEU A 74 -1.01 -18.00 -34.78
C LEU A 74 -2.20 -17.40 -35.52
N SER A 75 -3.38 -17.45 -34.90
CA SER A 75 -4.53 -16.71 -35.43
C SER A 75 -4.22 -15.21 -35.49
N GLU A 76 -4.92 -14.47 -36.34
CA GLU A 76 -4.70 -13.03 -36.53
C GLU A 76 -4.74 -12.24 -35.20
N ILE A 77 -5.68 -12.59 -34.33
CA ILE A 77 -5.82 -11.96 -33.00
C ILE A 77 -4.64 -12.32 -32.11
N GLU A 78 -4.21 -13.58 -32.09
CA GLU A 78 -3.04 -14.00 -31.29
C GLU A 78 -1.75 -13.37 -31.79
N MET A 79 -1.57 -13.27 -33.11
CA MET A 79 -0.45 -12.58 -33.73
C MET A 79 -0.44 -11.10 -33.34
N SER A 80 -1.59 -10.42 -33.44
CA SER A 80 -1.74 -9.02 -33.03
C SER A 80 -1.39 -8.83 -31.55
N LEU A 81 -1.87 -9.73 -30.69
CA LEU A 81 -1.61 -9.68 -29.26
C LEU A 81 -0.13 -9.92 -28.94
N LYS A 82 0.52 -10.87 -29.62
CA LYS A 82 1.96 -11.11 -29.51
C LYS A 82 2.76 -9.88 -29.92
N LEU A 83 2.46 -9.27 -31.05
CA LEU A 83 3.15 -8.06 -31.53
C LEU A 83 2.97 -6.89 -30.57
N LYS A 84 1.75 -6.68 -30.07
CA LYS A 84 1.46 -5.63 -29.08
C LYS A 84 2.27 -5.83 -27.79
N LEU A 85 2.32 -7.08 -27.30
CA LEU A 85 3.10 -7.44 -26.12
C LEU A 85 4.61 -7.20 -26.34
N MET A 86 5.15 -7.62 -27.48
CA MET A 86 6.56 -7.39 -27.82
C MET A 86 6.90 -5.89 -27.88
N SER A 87 6.03 -5.07 -28.48
CA SER A 87 6.21 -3.62 -28.52
C SER A 87 6.17 -2.98 -27.13
N GLU A 88 5.22 -3.38 -26.28
CA GLU A 88 5.12 -2.89 -24.90
C GLU A 88 6.38 -3.21 -24.09
N MET A 89 6.94 -4.41 -24.27
CA MET A 89 8.16 -4.83 -23.57
C MET A 89 9.43 -4.12 -24.08
N LEU A 90 9.41 -3.55 -25.28
CA LEU A 90 10.57 -2.87 -25.88
C LEU A 90 10.56 -1.36 -25.63
N LEU A 91 9.37 -0.76 -25.45
CA LEU A 91 9.18 0.68 -25.25
C LEU A 91 8.83 1.08 -23.81
N GLY A 92 8.56 0.11 -22.92
CA GLY A 92 8.10 0.31 -21.54
C GLY A 92 9.14 0.11 -20.45
#